data_AF-A0A354TRA5-F1
#
_entry.id   AF-A0A354TRA5-F1
#
_cell.length_a   1.000
_cell.length_b   1.000
_cell.length_c   1.000
_cell.angle_alpha   90.00
_cell.angle_beta   90.00
_cell.angle_gamma   90.00
#
_symmetry.space_group_name_H-M   'P 1'
#
loop_
_entity.id
_entity.type
_entity.pdbx_description
1 polymer ?
#
loop_
_entity_poly.entity_id
_entity_poly.type
_entity_poly.pdbx_seq_one_letter_code
_entity_poly.pdbx_strand_id
1 'polypeptide(L)'
;MNFSSVYIEDEIAETERVIDILARVGDIPRIRIERYGEIFNRAGQNFRLQKQAPALILAKKHGKKVLPAPDGYGFEQGRGFYFSH
;
A
#
# COMPACT_ATOMS: atom_id res chain seq x y z
N MET A 1 -6.02 14.24 5.47
CA MET A 1 -5.04 14.16 4.36
C MET A 1 -5.85 14.04 3.09
N ASN A 2 -5.65 14.90 2.08
CA ASN A 2 -6.47 14.90 0.88
C ASN A 2 -5.74 14.15 -0.25
N PHE A 3 -6.40 13.16 -0.86
CA PHE A 3 -5.84 12.41 -1.99
C PHE A 3 -6.46 12.90 -3.30
N SER A 4 -5.67 12.89 -4.38
CA SER A 4 -6.14 13.28 -5.73
C SER A 4 -6.87 12.14 -6.45
N SER A 5 -6.52 10.90 -6.14
CA SER A 5 -7.17 9.68 -6.64
C SER A 5 -6.87 8.48 -5.74
N VAL A 6 -7.62 7.39 -5.93
CA VAL A 6 -7.32 6.07 -5.38
C VAL A 6 -7.10 5.08 -6.51
N TYR A 7 -5.93 4.45 -6.55
CA TYR A 7 -5.67 3.27 -7.38
C TYR A 7 -5.96 2.02 -6.55
N ILE A 8 -6.68 1.05 -7.12
CA ILE A 8 -7.17 -0.13 -6.41
C ILE A 8 -6.82 -1.36 -7.25
N GLU A 9 -6.05 -2.29 -6.68
CA GLU A 9 -5.81 -3.58 -7.34
C GLU A 9 -7.11 -4.37 -7.46
N ASP A 10 -7.37 -4.92 -8.65
CA ASP A 10 -8.60 -5.62 -8.99
C ASP A 10 -8.93 -6.76 -8.00
N GLU A 11 -7.90 -7.47 -7.55
CA GLU A 11 -8.00 -8.61 -6.64
C GLU A 11 -8.61 -8.27 -5.27
N ILE A 12 -8.51 -7.02 -4.82
CA ILE A 12 -8.96 -6.61 -3.47
C ILE A 12 -10.12 -5.61 -3.48
N ALA A 13 -10.54 -5.13 -4.65
CA ALA A 13 -11.41 -3.97 -4.74
C ALA A 13 -12.78 -4.16 -4.06
N GLU A 14 -13.30 -5.39 -4.06
CA GLU A 14 -14.59 -5.74 -3.47
C GLU A 14 -14.50 -6.20 -2.01
N THR A 15 -13.32 -6.10 -1.38
CA THR A 15 -13.16 -6.49 0.02
C THR A 15 -13.76 -5.44 0.95
N GLU A 16 -14.37 -5.87 2.06
CA GLU A 16 -14.93 -4.98 3.09
C GLU A 16 -13.92 -3.92 3.54
N ARG A 17 -12.65 -4.30 3.68
CA ARG A 17 -11.58 -3.38 4.07
C ARG A 17 -11.37 -2.26 3.05
N VAL A 18 -11.42 -2.55 1.76
CA VAL A 18 -11.31 -1.52 0.71
C VAL A 18 -12.53 -0.62 0.74
N ILE A 19 -13.73 -1.18 0.85
CA ILE A 19 -14.99 -0.43 0.95
C ILE A 19 -14.94 0.55 2.14
N ASP A 20 -14.51 0.09 3.32
CA ASP A 20 -14.36 0.91 4.52
C ASP A 20 -13.35 2.05 4.35
N ILE A 21 -12.25 1.79 3.64
CA ILE A 21 -11.24 2.81 3.35
C ILE A 21 -11.83 3.85 2.39
N LEU A 22 -12.51 3.43 1.33
CA LEU A 22 -13.13 4.33 0.36
C LEU A 22 -14.21 5.22 1.00
N ALA A 23 -14.99 4.67 1.93
CA ALA A 23 -15.97 5.45 2.69
C ALA A 23 -15.32 6.58 3.51
N ARG A 24 -14.10 6.37 4.02
CA ARG A 24 -13.33 7.40 4.76
C ARG A 24 -12.61 8.39 3.86
N VAL A 25 -12.16 7.94 2.69
CA VAL A 25 -11.45 8.77 1.71
C VAL A 25 -12.40 9.73 0.99
N GLY A 26 -13.65 9.31 0.78
CA GLY A 26 -14.68 10.11 0.13
C GLY A 26 -14.78 9.87 -1.38
N ASP A 27 -15.46 10.79 -2.06
CA ASP A 27 -15.70 10.69 -3.49
C ASP A 27 -14.57 11.37 -4.28
N ILE A 28 -13.56 10.59 -4.62
CA ILE A 28 -12.45 10.99 -5.49
C ILE A 28 -12.26 9.92 -6.58
N PRO A 29 -11.59 10.22 -7.71
CA PRO A 29 -11.39 9.27 -8.79
C PRO A 29 -10.83 7.93 -8.30
N ARG A 30 -11.51 6.84 -8.68
CA ARG A 30 -11.15 5.46 -8.32
C ARG A 30 -10.73 4.73 -9.60
N ILE A 31 -9.49 4.26 -9.64
CA ILE A 31 -8.88 3.67 -10.84
C ILE A 31 -8.53 2.23 -10.52
N ARG A 32 -9.12 1.29 -11.25
CA ARG A 32 -8.82 -0.13 -11.12
C ARG A 32 -7.54 -0.45 -11.88
N ILE A 33 -6.65 -1.21 -11.24
CA ILE A 33 -5.35 -1.59 -11.79
C ILE A 33 -5.10 -3.08 -11.53
N GLU A 34 -4.28 -3.72 -12.35
CA GLU A 34 -3.91 -5.11 -12.11
C GLU A 34 -2.91 -5.20 -10.96
N ARG A 35 -1.79 -4.47 -11.06
CA ARG A 35 -0.71 -4.47 -10.07
C ARG A 35 -0.18 -3.06 -9.78
N TYR A 36 0.04 -2.75 -8.50
CA TYR A 36 0.54 -1.43 -8.09
C TYR A 36 1.90 -1.06 -8.69
N GLY A 37 2.75 -2.07 -8.96
CA GLY A 37 4.08 -1.88 -9.52
C GLY A 37 4.08 -1.25 -10.91
N GLU A 38 2.96 -1.28 -11.64
CA GLU A 38 2.83 -0.65 -12.95
C GLU A 38 2.69 0.88 -12.87
N ILE A 39 2.28 1.39 -11.71
CA ILE A 39 1.98 2.81 -11.48
C ILE A 39 2.97 3.42 -10.49
N PHE A 40 3.40 2.65 -9.48
CA PHE A 40 4.30 3.10 -8.44
C PHE A 40 5.70 3.35 -8.99
N ASN A 41 6.19 4.58 -8.81
CA ASN A 41 7.56 4.97 -9.13
C ASN A 41 7.98 4.67 -10.58
N ARG A 42 7.08 4.93 -11.55
CA ARG A 42 7.42 4.82 -12.98
C ARG A 42 8.56 5.75 -13.34
N ALA A 43 9.42 5.33 -14.27
CA ALA A 43 10.49 6.17 -14.77
C ALA A 43 9.96 7.52 -15.31
N GLY A 44 10.65 8.61 -14.97
CA GLY A 44 10.28 9.97 -15.40
C GLY A 44 9.19 10.65 -14.55
N GLN A 45 8.69 10.00 -13.49
CA GLN A 45 7.76 10.63 -12.57
C GLN A 45 8.42 11.76 -11.76
N ASN A 46 7.79 12.94 -11.74
CA ASN A 46 8.26 14.07 -10.93
C ASN A 46 7.72 13.95 -9.48
N PHE A 47 8.59 13.58 -8.55
CA PHE A 47 8.26 13.44 -7.13
C PHE A 47 7.71 14.72 -6.49
N ARG A 48 8.17 15.90 -6.92
CA ARG A 48 7.73 17.17 -6.34
C ARG A 48 6.29 17.47 -6.70
N LEU A 49 5.89 17.20 -7.94
CA LEU A 49 4.50 17.33 -8.38
C LEU A 49 3.58 16.31 -7.66
N GLN A 50 4.03 15.07 -7.46
CA GLN A 50 3.24 14.08 -6.72
C GLN A 50 2.96 14.49 -5.28
N LYS A 51 3.92 15.16 -4.61
CA LYS A 51 3.72 15.67 -3.25
C LYS A 51 2.67 16.79 -3.16
N GLN A 52 2.38 17.48 -4.26
CA GLN A 52 1.32 18.50 -4.29
C GLN A 52 -0.07 17.89 -4.35
N ALA A 53 -0.21 16.70 -4.96
CA ALA A 53 -1.48 16.02 -5.17
C ALA A 53 -1.30 14.50 -5.03
N PRO A 54 -1.08 13.99 -3.81
CA PRO A 54 -0.76 12.58 -3.60
C PRO A 54 -1.95 11.69 -3.97
N ALA A 55 -1.66 10.57 -4.63
CA ALA A 55 -2.64 9.50 -4.83
C ALA A 55 -2.52 8.46 -3.72
N LEU A 56 -3.62 7.80 -3.40
CA LEU A 56 -3.65 6.60 -2.55
C LEU A 56 -3.56 5.36 -3.45
N ILE A 57 -2.79 4.36 -3.03
CA ILE A 57 -2.77 3.05 -3.69
C ILE A 57 -3.20 1.99 -2.68
N LEU A 58 -4.24 1.23 -3.03
CA LEU A 58 -4.71 0.05 -2.29
C LEU A 58 -4.28 -1.19 -3.07
N ALA A 59 -3.39 -1.97 -2.48
CA ALA A 59 -2.79 -3.13 -3.11
C ALA A 59 -2.71 -4.31 -2.13
N LYS A 60 -2.73 -5.53 -2.67
CA LYS A 60 -2.51 -6.75 -1.90
C LYS A 60 -1.03 -6.90 -1.60
N LYS A 61 -0.70 -7.08 -0.32
CA LYS A 61 0.64 -7.52 0.08
C LYS A 61 0.80 -9.00 -0.27
N HIS A 62 1.54 -9.28 -1.35
CA HIS A 62 1.95 -10.64 -1.72
C HIS A 62 3.20 -11.07 -0.92
N GLY A 63 3.37 -12.38 -0.75
CA GLY A 63 4.56 -12.94 -0.08
C GLY A 63 4.52 -12.86 1.45
N LYS A 64 5.70 -12.80 2.07
CA LYS A 64 5.84 -12.84 3.53
C LYS A 64 5.33 -11.54 4.15
N LYS A 65 4.34 -11.65 5.04
CA LYS A 65 3.76 -10.50 5.76
C LYS A 65 4.72 -9.98 6.83
N VAL A 66 5.38 -10.92 7.51
CA VAL A 66 6.41 -10.70 8.54
C VAL A 66 7.58 -11.64 8.28
N LEU A 67 8.79 -11.21 8.63
CA LEU A 67 10.02 -11.97 8.54
C LEU A 67 10.46 -12.36 9.95
N PRO A 68 10.97 -13.59 10.16
CA PRO A 68 11.55 -13.94 11.44
C PRO A 68 12.75 -13.04 11.72
N ALA A 69 12.87 -12.55 12.95
CA ALA A 69 14.05 -11.81 13.36
C ALA A 69 15.29 -12.69 13.24
N PRO A 70 16.43 -12.15 12.77
CA PRO A 70 17.70 -12.88 12.76
C PRO A 70 18.10 -13.33 14.18
N ASP A 71 18.85 -14.43 14.27
CA ASP A 71 19.43 -14.89 15.53
C ASP A 71 20.36 -13.80 16.10
N GLY A 72 20.29 -13.58 17.42
CA GLY A 72 21.13 -12.58 18.12
C GLY A 72 20.54 -11.16 18.23
N TYR A 73 19.32 -10.91 17.73
CA TYR A 73 18.64 -9.61 17.84
C TYR A 73 17.93 -9.34 19.18
N GLY A 74 18.26 -10.08 20.25
CA GLY A 74 17.79 -9.82 21.61
C GLY A 74 16.35 -10.25 21.92
N PHE A 75 15.72 -11.07 21.08
CA PHE A 75 14.41 -11.69 21.39
C PHE A 75 14.60 -12.93 22.28
N GLU A 76 15.18 -12.77 23.46
CA GLU A 76 15.59 -13.90 24.31
C GLU A 76 14.43 -14.65 24.98
N GLN A 77 13.18 -14.20 24.79
CA GLN A 77 11.98 -14.85 25.34
C GLN A 77 10.87 -15.12 24.30
N GLY A 78 11.19 -15.24 23.00
CA GLY A 78 10.18 -15.68 22.02
C GLY A 78 10.60 -15.57 20.56
N ARG A 79 9.71 -15.99 19.64
CA ARG A 79 9.91 -15.77 18.20
C ARG A 79 9.73 -14.29 17.89
N GLY A 80 10.84 -13.58 17.64
CA GLY A 80 10.82 -12.21 17.12
C GLY A 80 10.42 -12.18 15.65
N PHE A 81 9.67 -11.16 15.25
CA PHE A 81 9.34 -10.91 13.85
C PHE A 81 9.53 -9.43 13.54
N TYR A 82 10.00 -9.13 12.33
CA TYR A 82 10.08 -7.77 11.81
C TYR A 82 9.33 -7.68 10.48
N PHE A 83 8.98 -6.46 10.09
CA PHE A 83 8.52 -6.15 8.75
C PHE A 83 9.49 -5.15 8.13
N SER A 84 9.99 -5.48 6.94
CA SER A 84 10.60 -4.47 6.07
C SER A 84 9.51 -3.90 5.19
N HIS A 85 9.58 -2.59 4.95
CA HIS A 85 8.85 -1.92 3.89
C HIS A 85 9.44 -2.29 2.54
#